data_AF-A0A1Q7JU00-F1
#
_entry.id   AF-A0A1Q7JU00-F1
#
_cell.length_a   1.000
_cell.length_b   1.000
_cell.length_c   1.000
_cell.angle_alpha   90.00
_cell.angle_beta   90.00
_cell.angle_gamma   90.00
#
_symmetry.space_group_name_H-M   'P 1'
#
loop_
_entity.id
_entity.type
_entity.pdbx_description
1 polymer ?
#
loop_
_entity_poly.entity_id
_entity_poly.type
_entity_poly.pdbx_seq_one_letter_code
_entity_poly.pdbx_strand_id
1 'polypeptide(L)'
;MVEETMELRVERLVLEYAQSVPKGRPLEARLSLQNDLAIESLSLVSLALRLGDEFGVNVVDMGLELGAIKTFGDLLDMARTLKQQSTVGAGERT
;
A
#
# COMPACT_ATOMS: atom_id res chain seq x y z
N MET A 1 9.19 -20.31 -10.05
CA MET A 1 8.30 -19.70 -9.05
C MET A 1 8.87 -18.33 -8.76
N VAL A 2 8.27 -17.27 -9.29
CA VAL A 2 8.73 -15.90 -9.00
C VAL A 2 8.34 -15.59 -7.57
N GLU A 3 9.32 -15.37 -6.72
CA GLU A 3 9.11 -14.85 -5.37
C GLU A 3 8.44 -13.48 -5.53
N GLU A 4 7.14 -13.40 -5.26
CA GLU A 4 6.40 -12.16 -5.47
C GLU A 4 6.84 -11.15 -4.42
N THR A 5 7.74 -10.24 -4.82
CA THR A 5 8.25 -9.16 -3.97
C THR A 5 7.07 -8.32 -3.48
N MET A 6 7.17 -7.82 -2.25
CA MET A 6 6.17 -6.90 -1.68
C MET A 6 5.79 -5.78 -2.65
N GLU A 7 6.76 -5.24 -3.37
CA GLU A 7 6.57 -4.17 -4.35
C GLU A 7 5.65 -4.59 -5.50
N LEU A 8 5.76 -5.82 -5.99
CA LEU A 8 4.88 -6.36 -7.03
C LEU A 8 3.45 -6.58 -6.52
N ARG A 9 3.30 -7.01 -5.26
CA ARG A 9 1.99 -7.13 -4.61
C ARG A 9 1.32 -5.77 -4.44
N VAL A 10 2.05 -4.81 -3.89
CA VAL A 10 1.58 -3.43 -3.71
C VAL A 10 1.24 -2.82 -5.07
N GLU A 11 2.09 -2.98 -6.09
CA GLU A 11 1.83 -2.51 -7.46
C GLU A 11 0.55 -3.12 -8.01
N ARG A 12 0.38 -4.45 -7.90
CA ARG A 12 -0.83 -5.13 -8.37
C ARG A 12 -2.07 -4.61 -7.67
N LEU A 13 -2.04 -4.45 -6.34
CA LEU A 13 -3.15 -3.93 -5.56
C LEU A 13 -3.47 -2.50 -6.00
N VAL A 14 -2.47 -1.63 -6.08
CA VAL A 14 -2.62 -0.24 -6.55
C VAL A 14 -3.24 -0.20 -7.94
N LEU A 15 -2.84 -1.07 -8.86
CA LEU A 15 -3.40 -1.17 -10.20
C LEU A 15 -4.86 -1.65 -10.23
N GLU A 16 -5.32 -2.44 -9.26
CA GLU A 16 -6.73 -2.83 -9.15
C GLU A 16 -7.62 -1.66 -8.71
N TYR A 17 -7.07 -0.73 -7.92
CA TYR A 17 -7.80 0.45 -7.43
C TYR A 17 -7.55 1.71 -8.28
N ALA A 18 -6.49 1.73 -9.09
CA ALA A 18 -6.17 2.82 -9.99
C ALA A 18 -7.14 2.85 -11.18
N GLN A 19 -7.80 3.98 -11.38
CA GLN A 19 -8.61 4.21 -12.57
C GLN A 19 -7.74 4.50 -13.80
N SER A 20 -6.55 5.06 -13.57
CA SER A 20 -5.58 5.38 -14.61
C SER A 20 -4.34 4.51 -14.44
N VAL A 21 -4.12 3.58 -15.37
CA VAL A 21 -2.94 2.71 -15.38
C VAL A 21 -1.79 3.43 -16.10
N PRO A 22 -0.73 3.85 -15.38
CA PRO A 22 0.41 4.49 -16.03
C PRO A 22 1.13 3.48 -16.94
N LYS A 23 1.60 3.98 -18.09
CA LYS A 23 2.29 3.16 -19.10
C LYS A 23 3.74 2.84 -18.72
N GLY A 24 4.32 3.56 -17.76
CA GLY A 24 5.66 3.29 -17.23
C GLY A 24 5.60 2.23 -16.13
N ARG A 25 6.22 1.08 -16.38
CA ARG A 25 6.45 0.04 -15.36
C ARG A 25 7.95 -0.15 -15.14
N PRO A 26 8.41 -0.34 -13.89
CA PRO A 26 7.64 -0.36 -12.63
C PRO A 26 7.06 1.01 -12.25
N LEU A 27 6.04 1.04 -11.39
CA LEU A 27 5.47 2.28 -10.85
C LEU A 27 6.55 3.11 -10.17
N GLU A 28 6.72 4.36 -10.62
CA GLU A 28 7.69 5.25 -9.98
C GLU A 28 7.14 5.77 -8.64
N ALA A 29 7.96 5.74 -7.59
CA ALA A 29 7.59 6.22 -6.25
C ALA A 29 7.08 7.67 -6.22
N ARG A 30 7.46 8.49 -7.20
CA ARG A 30 7.04 9.89 -7.35
C ARG A 30 5.62 10.07 -7.93
N LEU A 31 4.99 9.00 -8.43
CA LEU A 31 3.65 9.08 -9.02
C LEU A 31 2.61 9.41 -7.95
N SER A 32 1.77 10.39 -8.22
CA SER A 32 0.68 10.76 -7.33
C SER A 32 -0.47 9.77 -7.42
N LEU A 33 -0.93 9.25 -6.28
CA LEU A 33 -2.08 8.33 -6.24
C LEU A 33 -3.33 9.01 -6.81
N GLN A 34 -3.55 10.27 -6.46
CA GLN A 34 -4.73 11.01 -6.90
C GLN A 34 -4.60 11.59 -8.32
N ASN A 35 -3.44 12.18 -8.68
CA ASN A 35 -3.28 12.85 -9.97
C ASN A 35 -2.84 11.92 -11.10
N ASP A 36 -1.92 10.99 -10.86
CA ASP A 36 -1.39 10.11 -11.90
C ASP A 36 -2.19 8.80 -12.01
N LEU A 37 -2.52 8.20 -10.86
CA LEU A 37 -3.25 6.92 -10.79
C LEU A 37 -4.78 7.09 -10.71
N ALA A 38 -5.26 8.33 -10.55
CA ALA A 38 -6.68 8.66 -10.40
C ALA A 38 -7.39 7.82 -9.31
N ILE A 39 -6.68 7.57 -8.21
CA ILE A 39 -7.21 6.89 -7.02
C ILE A 39 -7.95 7.93 -6.18
N GLU A 40 -9.25 7.75 -6.06
CA GLU A 40 -10.10 8.58 -5.22
C GLU A 40 -9.93 8.25 -3.73
N SER A 41 -10.34 9.16 -2.84
CA SER A 41 -10.21 8.99 -1.39
C SER A 41 -10.82 7.68 -0.88
N LEU A 42 -11.96 7.26 -1.44
CA LEU A 42 -12.60 5.98 -1.07
C LEU A 42 -11.79 4.77 -1.54
N SER A 43 -11.21 4.84 -2.74
CA SER A 43 -10.32 3.81 -3.28
C SER A 43 -9.02 3.73 -2.47
N LEU A 44 -8.49 4.86 -2.01
CA LEU A 44 -7.30 4.92 -1.16
C LEU A 44 -7.55 4.28 0.21
N VAL A 45 -8.70 4.55 0.81
CA VAL A 45 -9.14 3.88 2.06
C VAL A 45 -9.28 2.37 1.85
N SER A 46 -9.94 1.96 0.77
CA SER A 46 -10.14 0.54 0.45
C SER A 46 -8.81 -0.18 0.18
N LEU A 47 -7.90 0.48 -0.55
CA LEU A 47 -6.57 0.00 -0.84
C LEU A 47 -5.77 -0.19 0.45
N ALA A 48 -5.77 0.81 1.34
CA ALA A 48 -5.06 0.72 2.61
C ALA A 48 -5.61 -0.38 3.51
N LEU A 49 -6.94 -0.53 3.60
CA LEU A 49 -7.58 -1.62 4.36
C LEU A 49 -7.17 -2.98 3.82
N ARG A 50 -7.19 -3.15 2.50
CA ARG A 50 -6.81 -4.42 1.86
C ARG A 50 -5.33 -4.71 1.99
N LEU A 51 -4.48 -3.69 1.87
CA LEU A 51 -3.05 -3.80 2.13
C LEU A 51 -2.80 -4.25 3.59
N GLY A 52 -3.50 -3.65 4.55
CA GLY A 52 -3.48 -4.04 5.94
C GLY A 52 -3.85 -5.50 6.16
N ASP A 53 -5.00 -5.93 5.63
CA ASP A 53 -5.47 -7.32 5.70
C ASP A 53 -4.43 -8.30 5.12
N GLU A 54 -3.84 -7.95 3.97
CA GLU A 54 -2.85 -8.77 3.28
C GLU A 54 -1.52 -8.92 4.05
N PHE A 55 -1.17 -7.92 4.86
CA PHE A 55 -0.02 -7.97 5.77
C PHE A 55 -0.39 -8.42 7.20
N GLY A 56 -1.67 -8.71 7.48
CA GLY A 56 -2.16 -9.06 8.80
C GLY A 56 -2.11 -7.91 9.81
N VAL A 57 -2.17 -6.67 9.34
CA VAL A 57 -2.08 -5.46 10.16
C VAL A 57 -3.31 -4.59 10.00
N ASN A 58 -3.89 -4.17 11.12
CA ASN A 58 -5.02 -3.25 11.07
C ASN A 58 -4.52 -1.80 10.90
N VAL A 59 -4.60 -1.30 9.67
CA VAL A 59 -4.19 0.09 9.34
C VAL A 59 -4.97 1.15 10.11
N VAL A 60 -6.20 0.84 10.55
CA VAL A 60 -7.04 1.74 11.36
C VAL A 60 -6.52 1.79 12.80
N ASP A 61 -6.13 0.65 13.34
CA ASP A 61 -5.57 0.52 14.70
C ASP A 61 -4.21 1.22 14.83
N MET A 62 -3.43 1.20 13.75
CA MET A 62 -2.12 1.85 13.71
C MET A 62 -2.17 3.38 13.65
N GLY A 63 -3.38 3.97 13.52
CA GLY A 63 -3.53 5.42 13.43
C GLY A 63 -2.90 6.04 12.18
N LEU A 64 -2.78 5.25 11.09
CA LEU A 64 -2.15 5.71 9.86
C LEU A 64 -2.94 6.87 9.24
N GLU A 65 -2.25 7.99 9.02
CA GLU A 65 -2.81 9.13 8.33
C GLU A 65 -2.86 8.87 6.83
N LEU A 66 -3.94 8.21 6.37
CA LEU A 66 -4.18 7.96 4.95
C LEU A 66 -4.19 9.26 4.11
N GLY A 67 -4.50 10.39 4.72
CA GLY A 67 -4.41 11.71 4.10
C GLY A 67 -2.97 12.21 3.84
N ALA A 68 -1.97 11.65 4.52
CA ALA A 68 -0.56 11.94 4.27
C ALA A 68 -0.03 11.18 3.05
N ILE A 69 -0.69 10.09 2.65
CA ILE A 69 -0.29 9.26 1.51
C ILE A 69 -0.70 9.96 0.22
N LYS A 70 0.26 10.61 -0.44
CA LYS A 70 0.03 11.34 -1.69
C LYS A 70 0.61 10.62 -2.90
N THR A 71 1.69 9.88 -2.70
CA THR A 71 2.42 9.22 -3.78
C THR A 71 2.49 7.71 -3.60
N PHE A 72 2.80 7.00 -4.70
CA PHE A 72 3.07 5.56 -4.65
C PHE A 72 4.22 5.24 -3.70
N GLY A 73 5.23 6.11 -3.59
CA GLY A 73 6.34 5.98 -2.65
C GLY A 73 5.89 6.01 -1.19
N ASP A 74 4.99 6.93 -0.82
CA ASP A 74 4.42 6.99 0.54
C ASP A 74 3.70 5.68 0.89
N LEU A 75 2.93 5.14 -0.06
CA LEU A 75 2.20 3.89 0.13
C LEU A 75 3.16 2.69 0.23
N LEU A 76 4.24 2.68 -0.55
CA LEU A 76 5.25 1.64 -0.51
C LEU A 76 6.04 1.66 0.81
N ASP A 77 6.35 2.85 1.33
CA ASP A 77 7.00 3.04 2.62
C ASP A 77 6.09 2.61 3.77
N MET A 78 4.80 2.96 3.70
CA MET A 78 3.78 2.45 4.60
C MET A 78 3.74 0.92 4.55
N ALA A 79 3.65 0.30 3.36
CA ALA A 79 3.63 -1.15 3.20
C ALA A 79 4.86 -1.81 3.87
N ARG A 80 6.04 -1.23 3.65
CA ARG A 80 7.30 -1.67 4.27
C ARG A 80 7.25 -1.58 5.79
N THR A 81 6.69 -0.49 6.32
CA THR A 81 6.48 -0.30 7.76
C THR A 81 5.50 -1.34 8.31
N LEU A 82 4.38 -1.60 7.62
CA LEU A 82 3.41 -2.62 7.99
C LEU A 82 4.07 -4.00 8.10
N LYS A 83 4.82 -4.45 7.09
CA LYS A 83 5.48 -5.77 7.12
C LYS A 83 6.50 -5.90 8.25
N GLN A 84 7.23 -4.82 8.54
CA GLN A 84 8.15 -4.81 9.68
C GLN A 84 7.37 -4.95 10.99
N GLN A 85 6.24 -4.24 11.14
CA GLN A 85 5.35 -4.37 12.29
C GLN A 85 4.69 -5.75 12.39
N SER A 86 4.26 -6.37 11.27
CA SER A 86 3.72 -7.74 11.25
C SER A 86 4.72 -8.76 11.79
N THR A 87 6.01 -8.56 11.49
CA THR A 87 7.09 -9.45 11.95
C THR A 87 7.37 -9.26 13.44
N VAL A 88 7.26 -8.03 13.96
CA VAL A 88 7.54 -7.69 15.36
C VAL A 88 6.34 -8.03 16.27
N GLY A 89 5.10 -7.82 15.82
CA GLY A 89 3.88 -8.06 16.60
C GLY A 89 3.54 -9.54 16.82
N ALA A 90 4.18 -10.47 16.12
CA ALA A 90 4.01 -11.91 16.33
C ALA A 90 4.77 -12.44 17.56
N GLY A 91 5.59 -11.62 18.23
CA GLY A 91 6.46 -12.03 19.34
C GLY A 91 5.93 -11.82 20.77
N GLU A 92 4.87 -11.03 20.97
CA GLU A 92 4.46 -10.59 22.33
C GLU A 92 2.97 -10.80 22.60
N ARG A 93 2.51 -12.06 22.60
CA ARG A 93 1.28 -12.50 23.31
C ARG A 93 1.42 -13.94 23.79
N THR A 94 2.21 -14.15 24.84
CA THR A 94 2.14 -15.34 25.71
C THR A 94 2.23 -14.94 27.16
#